data_AF-A0A9E0AMD6-F1
#
_entry.id   AF-A0A9E0AMD6-F1
#
_cell.length_a   1.000
_cell.length_b   1.000
_cell.length_c   1.000
_cell.angle_alpha   90.00
_cell.angle_beta   90.00
_cell.angle_gamma   90.00
#
_symmetry.space_group_name_H-M   'P 1'
#
loop_
_entity.id
_entity.type
_entity.pdbx_description
1 polymer ?
#
loop_
_entity_poly.entity_id
_entity_poly.type
_entity_poly.pdbx_seq_one_letter_code
_entity_poly.pdbx_strand_id
1 'polypeptide(L)'
;MKTARKTKTKETDANRIRETGKVSKLREHILTESAKQSRERKLRNELLAIRYQMEDYIERDAHERRMSVLDFVKLYLKALSISQRELADIFEMQDSNLYKYFTGERKLNSDLVMKLSHFLHTPPELWYYLQVKNELLDLAGEKEKIRKYRKYDYQKVVLQKADS
;
A
#
# COMPACT_ATOMS: atom_id res chain seq x y z
N MET A 1 25.45 48.68 -4.88
CA MET A 1 24.45 47.66 -5.23
C MET A 1 24.36 46.62 -4.12
N LYS A 2 23.23 46.56 -3.40
CA LYS A 2 22.84 45.46 -2.48
C LYS A 2 22.05 44.44 -3.28
N THR A 3 22.32 43.14 -3.10
CA THR A 3 21.39 41.97 -3.11
C THR A 3 22.21 40.69 -3.36
N ALA A 4 22.01 39.52 -2.74
CA ALA A 4 21.08 39.07 -1.72
C ALA A 4 21.68 37.83 -1.03
N ARG A 5 21.61 37.76 0.31
CA ARG A 5 21.89 36.54 1.09
C ARG A 5 20.71 35.58 0.90
N LYS A 6 20.92 34.47 0.19
CA LYS A 6 20.02 33.29 0.29
C LYS A 6 20.22 32.66 1.67
N THR A 7 19.40 33.05 2.63
CA THR A 7 19.24 32.31 3.89
C THR A 7 18.58 30.97 3.57
N LYS A 8 19.36 29.89 3.53
CA LYS A 8 18.84 28.53 3.70
C LYS A 8 18.16 28.48 5.08
N THR A 9 16.85 28.27 5.08
CA THR A 9 16.03 28.15 6.28
C THR A 9 16.60 27.02 7.14
N LYS A 10 16.79 27.30 8.44
CA LYS A 10 17.48 26.43 9.40
C LYS A 10 16.75 25.11 9.73
N GLU A 11 15.66 24.81 9.02
CA GLU A 11 14.70 23.76 9.36
C GLU A 11 14.91 22.44 8.61
N THR A 12 15.69 22.41 7.52
CA THR A 12 15.80 21.21 6.65
C THR A 12 17.11 20.43 6.81
N ASP A 13 17.90 20.69 7.86
CA ASP A 13 19.16 19.97 8.07
C ASP A 13 18.91 18.64 8.79
N ALA A 14 18.73 17.58 8.01
CA ALA A 14 18.42 16.21 8.47
C ALA A 14 19.41 15.68 9.53
N ASN A 15 20.63 16.24 9.58
CA ASN A 15 21.65 15.86 10.56
C ASN A 15 21.39 16.41 11.97
N ARG A 16 20.63 17.51 12.12
CA ARG A 16 20.31 18.10 13.43
C ARG A 16 19.18 17.38 14.16
N ILE A 17 18.31 16.68 13.44
CA ILE A 17 17.23 15.86 14.01
C ILE A 17 17.82 14.67 14.79
N ARG A 18 19.03 14.23 14.44
CA ARG A 18 19.73 13.10 15.07
C ARG A 18 20.48 13.44 16.37
N GLU A 19 20.25 14.60 16.97
CA GLU A 19 20.64 14.81 18.37
C GLU A 19 19.81 13.84 19.25
N THR A 20 20.43 12.77 19.71
CA THR A 20 19.81 11.65 20.44
C THR A 20 18.94 12.11 21.61
N GLY A 21 19.32 13.21 22.29
CA GLY A 21 18.57 13.81 23.38
C GLY A 21 17.32 14.60 22.97
N LYS A 22 17.21 15.09 21.73
CA LYS A 22 15.98 15.72 21.20
C LYS A 22 14.98 14.68 20.73
N VAL A 23 15.47 13.60 20.11
CA VAL A 23 14.64 12.46 19.68
C VAL A 23 14.01 11.75 20.88
N SER A 24 14.76 11.55 21.97
CA SER A 24 14.23 10.91 23.18
C SER A 24 13.13 11.75 23.83
N LYS A 25 13.33 13.07 23.99
CA LYS A 25 12.31 13.98 24.53
C LYS A 25 11.06 14.04 23.65
N LEU A 26 11.22 14.04 22.34
CA LEU A 26 10.09 13.98 21.41
C LEU A 26 9.31 12.68 21.56
N ARG A 27 10.00 11.53 21.64
CA ARG A 27 9.36 10.22 21.86
C ARG A 27 8.59 10.18 23.17
N GLU A 28 9.19 10.68 24.25
CA GLU A 28 8.55 10.76 25.56
C GLU A 28 7.28 11.60 25.50
N HIS A 29 7.35 12.80 24.91
CA HIS A 29 6.19 13.67 24.73
C HIS A 29 5.08 13.00 23.89
N ILE A 30 5.43 12.32 22.79
CA ILE A 30 4.47 11.57 21.97
C ILE A 30 3.77 10.49 22.79
N LEU A 31 4.51 9.75 23.63
CA LEU A 31 3.93 8.70 24.49
C LEU A 31 2.98 9.30 25.54
N THR A 32 3.36 10.42 26.17
CA THR A 32 2.51 11.12 27.14
C THR A 32 1.22 11.64 26.52
N GLU A 33 1.29 12.25 25.33
CA GLU A 33 0.09 12.75 24.65
C GLU A 33 -0.77 11.62 24.10
N SER A 34 -0.15 10.55 23.58
CA SER A 34 -0.87 9.33 23.17
C SER A 34 -1.64 8.71 24.33
N ALA A 35 -1.06 8.67 25.53
CA ALA A 35 -1.73 8.12 26.71
C ALA A 35 -3.07 8.81 27.01
N LYS A 36 -3.18 10.13 26.76
CA LYS A 36 -4.38 10.95 26.97
C LYS A 36 -5.48 10.75 25.91
N GLN A 37 -5.17 10.09 24.79
CA GLN A 37 -6.13 9.92 23.69
C GLN A 37 -7.19 8.88 24.01
N SER A 38 -8.41 9.11 23.50
CA SER A 38 -9.49 8.12 23.56
C SER A 38 -9.12 6.84 22.80
N ARG A 39 -9.77 5.72 23.16
CA ARG A 39 -9.59 4.44 22.46
C ARG A 39 -9.91 4.56 20.97
N GLU A 40 -10.98 5.27 20.62
CA GLU A 40 -11.37 5.51 19.22
C GLU A 40 -10.27 6.28 18.46
N ARG A 41 -9.68 7.31 19.08
CA ARG A 41 -8.60 8.09 18.45
C ARG A 41 -7.36 7.25 18.23
N LYS A 42 -6.98 6.42 19.20
CA LYS A 42 -5.85 5.48 19.08
C LYS A 42 -6.09 4.50 17.93
N LEU A 43 -7.27 3.87 17.90
CA LEU A 43 -7.65 2.96 16.83
C LEU A 43 -7.61 3.65 15.45
N ARG A 44 -8.19 4.84 15.32
CA ARG A 44 -8.14 5.62 14.07
C ARG A 44 -6.70 5.88 13.61
N ASN A 45 -5.80 6.19 14.53
CA ASN A 45 -4.39 6.40 14.21
C ASN A 45 -3.71 5.09 13.75
N GLU A 46 -4.04 3.96 14.35
CA GLU A 46 -3.54 2.64 13.93
C GLU A 46 -4.01 2.29 12.51
N LEU A 47 -5.31 2.46 12.22
CA LEU A 47 -5.84 2.22 10.87
C LEU A 47 -5.18 3.15 9.84
N LEU A 48 -4.99 4.42 10.18
CA LEU A 48 -4.31 5.39 9.32
C LEU A 48 -2.85 5.03 9.08
N ALA A 49 -2.15 4.52 10.09
CA ALA A 49 -0.77 4.05 9.94
C ALA A 49 -0.67 2.88 8.96
N ILE A 50 -1.60 1.90 9.05
CA ILE A 50 -1.66 0.78 8.10
C ILE A 50 -1.94 1.27 6.69
N ARG A 51 -2.83 2.25 6.52
CA ARG A 51 -3.09 2.89 5.23
C ARG A 51 -1.81 3.50 4.63
N TYR A 52 -1.06 4.28 5.41
CA TYR A 52 0.20 4.85 4.92
C TYR A 52 1.23 3.78 4.58
N GLN A 53 1.29 2.67 5.33
CA GLN A 53 2.16 1.54 4.97
C GLN A 53 1.78 0.93 3.60
N MET A 54 0.49 0.89 3.28
CA MET A 54 -0.01 0.40 2.01
C MET A 54 0.28 1.37 0.85
N GLU A 55 0.11 2.68 1.07
CA GLU A 55 0.50 3.74 0.12
C GLU A 55 2.00 3.66 -0.19
N ASP A 56 2.84 3.62 0.85
CA ASP A 56 4.30 3.44 0.73
C ASP A 56 4.68 2.17 -0.04
N TYR A 57 3.96 1.06 0.19
CA TYR A 57 4.19 -0.18 -0.54
C TYR A 57 3.80 -0.07 -2.02
N ILE A 58 2.77 0.69 -2.36
CA ILE A 58 2.38 0.85 -3.77
C ILE A 58 3.45 1.69 -4.50
N GLU A 59 3.92 2.76 -3.86
CA GLU A 59 4.78 3.76 -4.48
C GLU A 59 6.24 3.33 -4.67
N ARG A 60 6.80 2.51 -3.77
CA ARG A 60 8.24 2.15 -3.86
C ARG A 60 8.50 1.16 -4.99
N ASP A 61 9.57 1.35 -5.75
CA ASP A 61 9.94 0.45 -6.86
C ASP A 61 10.48 -0.91 -6.40
N ALA A 62 11.13 -0.94 -5.24
CA ALA A 62 11.74 -2.14 -4.68
C ALA A 62 11.24 -2.39 -3.26
N HIS A 63 10.89 -3.64 -2.98
CA HIS A 63 10.50 -4.09 -1.65
C HIS A 63 11.37 -5.25 -1.21
N GLU A 64 11.85 -5.19 0.03
CA GLU A 64 12.51 -6.33 0.68
C GLU A 64 11.56 -7.52 0.83
N ARG A 65 10.26 -7.24 0.98
CA ARG A 65 9.21 -8.25 1.15
C ARG A 65 7.96 -7.85 0.38
N ARG A 66 7.42 -8.80 -0.38
CA ARG A 66 6.11 -8.67 -1.04
C ARG A 66 4.99 -8.70 -0.02
N MET A 67 4.04 -7.78 -0.16
CA MET A 67 2.82 -7.73 0.65
C MET A 67 1.59 -7.85 -0.26
N SER A 68 0.71 -8.79 0.08
CA SER A 68 -0.55 -9.06 -0.63
C SER A 68 -1.73 -8.32 0.00
N VAL A 69 -2.90 -8.41 -0.64
CA VAL A 69 -4.18 -7.93 -0.08
C VAL A 69 -4.43 -8.59 1.28
N LEU A 70 -4.25 -9.91 1.39
CA LEU A 70 -4.41 -10.64 2.64
C LEU A 70 -3.50 -10.12 3.76
N ASP A 71 -2.26 -9.74 3.45
CA ASP A 71 -1.32 -9.25 4.46
C ASP A 71 -1.80 -7.91 5.05
N PHE A 72 -2.22 -6.97 4.21
CA PHE A 72 -2.76 -5.70 4.68
C PHE A 72 -4.09 -5.87 5.42
N VAL A 73 -4.99 -6.73 4.92
CA VAL A 73 -6.24 -7.04 5.63
C VAL A 73 -5.94 -7.59 7.02
N LYS A 74 -4.98 -8.52 7.16
CA LYS A 74 -4.58 -9.06 8.47
C LYS A 74 -4.08 -7.99 9.43
N LEU A 75 -3.37 -6.96 8.95
CA LEU A 75 -2.95 -5.84 9.79
C LEU A 75 -4.16 -5.08 10.34
N TYR A 76 -5.15 -4.79 9.49
CA TYR A 76 -6.38 -4.13 9.90
C TYR A 76 -7.21 -4.97 10.87
N LEU A 77 -7.41 -6.26 10.58
CA LEU A 77 -8.15 -7.18 11.46
C LEU A 77 -7.50 -7.28 12.85
N LYS A 78 -6.17 -7.31 12.90
CA LYS A 78 -5.43 -7.29 14.16
C LYS A 78 -5.66 -6.00 14.94
N ALA A 79 -5.63 -4.84 14.30
CA ALA A 79 -5.89 -3.54 14.95
C ALA A 79 -7.32 -3.45 15.49
N LEU A 80 -8.28 -3.97 14.72
CA LEU A 80 -9.70 -4.02 15.09
C LEU A 80 -10.05 -5.12 16.10
N SER A 81 -9.12 -6.05 16.36
CA SER A 81 -9.35 -7.25 17.18
C SER A 81 -10.53 -8.10 16.69
N ILE A 82 -10.68 -8.24 15.37
CA ILE A 82 -11.69 -9.07 14.73
C ILE A 82 -11.03 -10.17 13.90
N SER A 83 -11.71 -11.29 13.74
CA SER A 83 -11.31 -12.40 12.89
C SER A 83 -11.73 -12.17 11.44
N GLN A 84 -11.13 -12.94 10.52
CA GLN A 84 -11.55 -12.95 9.12
C GLN A 84 -12.99 -13.46 8.95
N ARG A 85 -13.41 -14.41 9.81
CA ARG A 85 -14.77 -14.92 9.83
C ARG A 85 -15.78 -13.85 10.20
N GLU A 86 -15.51 -13.08 11.25
CA GLU A 86 -16.35 -11.94 11.62
C GLU A 86 -16.40 -10.89 10.50
N LEU A 87 -15.29 -10.64 9.81
CA LEU A 87 -15.29 -9.76 8.65
C LEU A 87 -16.18 -10.31 7.51
N ALA A 88 -16.14 -11.61 7.27
CA ALA A 88 -16.98 -12.27 6.27
C ALA A 88 -18.47 -12.12 6.62
N ASP A 89 -18.82 -12.29 7.90
CA ASP A 89 -20.18 -12.08 8.40
C ASP A 89 -20.61 -10.61 8.22
N ILE A 90 -19.75 -9.63 8.56
CA ILE A 90 -19.99 -8.19 8.35
C ILE A 90 -20.19 -7.86 6.86
N PHE A 91 -19.45 -8.52 5.97
CA PHE A 91 -19.53 -8.31 4.52
C PHE A 91 -20.64 -9.11 3.84
N GLU A 92 -21.43 -9.85 4.63
CA GLU A 92 -22.49 -10.74 4.16
C GLU A 92 -21.96 -11.69 3.07
N MET A 93 -20.78 -12.26 3.33
CA MET A 93 -20.03 -13.08 2.38
C MET A 93 -19.58 -14.38 3.04
N GLN A 94 -19.55 -15.46 2.26
CA GLN A 94 -18.93 -16.71 2.70
C GLN A 94 -17.43 -16.50 2.95
N ASP A 95 -16.92 -16.93 4.11
CA ASP A 95 -15.49 -16.78 4.47
C ASP A 95 -14.55 -17.40 3.43
N SER A 96 -14.93 -18.56 2.86
CA SER A 96 -14.16 -19.20 1.78
C SER A 96 -14.14 -18.36 0.49
N ASN A 97 -15.19 -17.58 0.22
CA ASN A 97 -15.21 -16.67 -0.92
C ASN A 97 -14.33 -15.44 -0.64
N LEU A 98 -14.47 -14.85 0.54
CA LEU A 98 -13.67 -13.71 0.97
C LEU A 98 -12.17 -14.04 0.95
N TYR A 99 -11.81 -15.22 1.45
CA TYR A 99 -10.44 -15.71 1.45
C TYR A 99 -9.83 -15.79 0.04
N LYS A 100 -10.59 -16.27 -0.96
CA LYS A 100 -10.13 -16.34 -2.36
C LYS A 100 -9.81 -14.98 -2.96
N TYR A 101 -10.52 -13.93 -2.58
CA TYR A 101 -10.18 -12.57 -2.99
C TYR A 101 -8.88 -12.10 -2.32
N PHE A 102 -8.73 -12.36 -1.02
CA PHE A 102 -7.56 -11.92 -0.27
C PHE A 102 -6.27 -12.64 -0.68
N THR A 103 -6.35 -13.93 -1.01
CA THR A 103 -5.20 -14.70 -1.54
C THR A 103 -4.86 -14.36 -2.99
N GLY A 104 -5.74 -13.66 -3.70
CA GLY A 104 -5.56 -13.32 -5.12
C GLY A 104 -5.97 -14.43 -6.09
N GLU A 105 -6.57 -15.54 -5.60
CA GLU A 105 -7.22 -16.54 -6.45
C GLU A 105 -8.37 -15.93 -7.28
N ARG A 106 -9.03 -14.92 -6.72
CA ARG A 106 -10.03 -14.08 -7.42
C ARG A 106 -9.56 -12.63 -7.41
N LYS A 107 -9.69 -11.96 -8.56
CA LYS A 107 -9.48 -10.50 -8.65
C LYS A 107 -10.54 -9.77 -7.85
N LEU A 108 -10.14 -8.72 -7.15
CA LEU A 108 -11.04 -7.85 -6.39
C LEU A 108 -12.15 -7.31 -7.30
N ASN A 109 -13.40 -7.51 -6.89
CA ASN A 109 -14.55 -6.89 -7.53
C ASN A 109 -14.91 -5.57 -6.83
N SER A 110 -15.77 -4.76 -7.47
CA SER A 110 -16.17 -3.47 -6.93
C SER A 110 -16.90 -3.57 -5.59
N ASP A 111 -17.80 -4.55 -5.42
CA ASP A 111 -18.55 -4.75 -4.17
C ASP A 111 -17.62 -4.95 -2.97
N LEU A 112 -16.66 -5.88 -3.08
CA LEU A 112 -15.70 -6.15 -2.01
C LEU A 112 -14.81 -4.93 -1.72
N VAL A 113 -14.34 -4.24 -2.76
CA VAL A 113 -13.51 -3.04 -2.58
C VAL A 113 -14.30 -1.95 -1.85
N MET A 114 -15.55 -1.72 -2.23
CA MET A 114 -16.40 -0.72 -1.56
C MET A 114 -16.64 -1.08 -0.10
N LYS A 115 -16.90 -2.36 0.20
CA LYS A 115 -17.03 -2.87 1.59
C LYS A 115 -15.75 -2.66 2.40
N LEU A 116 -14.59 -3.06 1.87
CA LEU A 116 -13.28 -2.83 2.50
C LEU A 116 -13.01 -1.35 2.74
N SER A 117 -13.22 -0.53 1.72
CA SER A 117 -12.96 0.90 1.75
C SER A 117 -13.81 1.62 2.79
N HIS A 118 -15.10 1.31 2.84
CA HIS A 118 -15.99 1.91 3.82
C HIS A 118 -15.64 1.44 5.23
N PHE A 119 -15.45 0.12 5.42
CA PHE A 119 -15.16 -0.47 6.72
C PHE A 119 -13.82 -0.03 7.32
N LEU A 120 -12.78 0.09 6.49
CA LEU A 120 -11.42 0.41 6.91
C LEU A 120 -11.05 1.88 6.73
N HIS A 121 -11.96 2.71 6.23
CA HIS A 121 -11.74 4.12 5.89
C HIS A 121 -10.54 4.31 4.95
N THR A 122 -10.48 3.50 3.89
CA THR A 122 -9.43 3.54 2.87
C THR A 122 -10.00 3.91 1.50
N PRO A 123 -9.27 4.63 0.64
CA PRO A 123 -9.70 4.89 -0.74
C PRO A 123 -9.86 3.59 -1.53
N PRO A 124 -10.94 3.40 -2.32
CA PRO A 124 -11.13 2.22 -3.19
C PRO A 124 -9.95 1.92 -4.11
N GLU A 125 -9.35 2.98 -4.67
CA GLU A 125 -8.26 2.90 -5.63
C GLU A 125 -7.04 2.22 -5.03
N LEU A 126 -6.80 2.41 -3.73
CA LEU A 126 -5.67 1.84 -3.01
C LEU A 126 -5.64 0.31 -3.12
N TRP A 127 -6.80 -0.34 -3.01
CA TRP A 127 -6.92 -1.79 -3.11
C TRP A 127 -6.61 -2.30 -4.51
N TYR A 128 -7.07 -1.58 -5.54
CA TYR A 128 -6.75 -1.90 -6.92
C TYR A 128 -5.27 -1.67 -7.23
N TYR A 129 -4.70 -0.57 -6.76
CA TYR A 129 -3.27 -0.28 -6.94
C TYR A 129 -2.40 -1.34 -6.29
N LEU A 130 -2.74 -1.83 -5.10
CA LEU A 130 -2.04 -2.93 -4.47
C LEU A 130 -2.11 -4.21 -5.32
N GLN A 131 -3.28 -4.55 -5.85
CA GLN A 131 -3.44 -5.73 -6.70
C GLN A 131 -2.60 -5.60 -7.97
N VAL A 132 -2.72 -4.47 -8.67
CA VAL A 132 -1.98 -4.19 -9.91
C VAL A 132 -0.47 -4.16 -9.68
N LYS A 133 0.00 -3.51 -8.61
CA LYS A 133 1.41 -3.50 -8.20
C LYS A 133 1.96 -4.93 -8.10
N ASN A 134 1.23 -5.79 -7.40
CA ASN A 134 1.61 -7.18 -7.23
C ASN A 134 1.59 -7.98 -8.54
N GLU A 135 0.64 -7.74 -9.44
CA GLU A 135 0.59 -8.36 -10.76
C GLU A 135 1.76 -7.92 -11.65
N LEU A 136 2.13 -6.65 -11.61
CA LEU A 136 3.27 -6.11 -12.37
C LEU A 136 4.59 -6.70 -11.87
N LEU A 137 4.73 -6.91 -10.56
CA LEU A 137 5.88 -7.58 -9.98
C LEU A 137 5.99 -9.04 -10.47
N ASP A 138 4.87 -9.77 -10.56
CA ASP A 138 4.86 -11.12 -11.14
C ASP A 138 5.29 -11.09 -12.60
N LEU A 139 4.71 -10.18 -13.40
CA LEU A 139 5.05 -10.03 -14.81
C LEU A 139 6.53 -9.73 -15.04
N ALA A 140 7.14 -8.88 -14.20
CA ALA A 140 8.55 -8.54 -14.27
C ALA A 140 9.47 -9.75 -13.98
N GLY A 141 9.03 -10.69 -13.15
CA GLY A 141 9.73 -11.94 -12.87
C GLY A 141 9.71 -12.93 -14.04
N GLU A 142 8.74 -12.82 -14.96
CA GLU A 142 8.49 -13.77 -16.04
C GLU A 142 9.25 -13.45 -17.36
N LYS A 143 10.53 -13.05 -17.27
CA LYS A 143 11.33 -12.57 -18.43
C LYS A 143 11.36 -13.52 -19.65
N GLU A 144 11.40 -14.84 -19.43
CA GLU A 144 11.40 -15.81 -20.53
C GLU A 144 10.04 -15.90 -21.25
N LYS A 145 8.93 -15.70 -20.55
CA LYS A 145 7.60 -15.63 -21.17
C LYS A 145 7.44 -14.36 -22.02
N ILE A 146 8.17 -13.28 -21.73
CA ILE A 146 8.10 -12.06 -22.54
C ILE A 146 8.66 -12.29 -23.95
N ARG A 147 9.71 -13.11 -24.09
CA ARG A 147 10.35 -13.39 -25.40
C ARG A 147 9.41 -14.08 -26.39
N LYS A 148 8.57 -15.02 -25.94
CA LYS A 148 7.59 -15.70 -26.82
C LYS A 148 6.55 -14.75 -27.43
N TYR A 149 6.35 -13.57 -26.84
CA TYR A 149 5.40 -12.58 -27.37
C TYR A 149 6.01 -11.68 -28.47
N ARG A 150 7.33 -11.73 -28.71
CA ARG A 150 7.98 -10.97 -29.80
C ARG A 150 7.42 -11.27 -31.20
N LYS A 151 6.66 -12.35 -31.38
CA LYS A 151 6.01 -12.70 -32.65
C LYS A 151 4.74 -11.90 -32.93
N TYR A 152 4.15 -11.27 -31.91
CA TYR A 152 2.96 -10.43 -32.03
C TYR A 152 3.30 -8.95 -32.27
N ASP A 153 4.57 -8.64 -32.53
CA ASP A 153 5.01 -7.30 -32.89
C ASP A 153 4.40 -6.89 -34.24
N TYR A 154 3.61 -5.81 -34.25
CA TYR A 154 2.95 -5.33 -35.46
C TYR A 154 3.96 -5.07 -36.59
N GLN A 155 5.20 -4.67 -36.26
CA GLN A 155 6.24 -4.41 -37.25
C GLN A 155 6.58 -5.68 -38.03
N LYS A 156 6.59 -6.85 -37.37
CA LYS A 156 6.80 -8.14 -38.04
C LYS A 156 5.62 -8.54 -38.92
N VAL A 157 4.41 -8.14 -38.57
CA VAL A 157 3.21 -8.52 -39.32
C VAL A 157 2.96 -7.59 -40.52
N VAL A 158 3.26 -6.31 -40.36
CA VAL A 158 2.95 -5.27 -41.36
C VAL A 158 4.12 -5.05 -42.31
N LEU A 159 5.36 -5.00 -41.80
CA LEU A 159 6.53 -4.69 -42.63
C LEU A 159 6.99 -5.89 -43.47
N GLN A 160 6.78 -7.13 -43.01
CA GLN A 160 7.07 -8.32 -43.82
C GLN A 160 6.16 -8.46 -45.05
N LYS A 161 4.97 -7.84 -45.04
CA LYS A 161 4.04 -7.83 -46.17
C LYS A 161 4.38 -6.78 -47.22
N ALA A 162 5.21 -5.79 -46.88
CA ALA A 162 5.59 -4.72 -47.80
C ALA A 162 6.75 -5.13 -48.73
N ASP A 163 7.47 -6.19 -48.37
CA ASP A 163 8.61 -6.75 -49.12
C ASP A 163 8.25 -8.02 -49.93
N SER A 164 6.96 -8.39 -49.99
CA SER A 164 6.42 -9.53 -50.77
C SER A 164 5.53 -9.05 -51.91
#